data_AF-A0A699XIX1-F1
#
_entry.id   AF-A0A699XIX1-F1
#
_cell.length_a   1.000
_cell.length_b   1.000
_cell.length_c   1.000
_cell.angle_alpha   90.00
_cell.angle_beta   90.00
_cell.angle_gamma   90.00
#
_symmetry.space_group_name_H-M   'P 1'
#
loop_
_entity.id
_entity.type
_entity.pdbx_description
1 polymer ?
#
loop_
_entity_poly.entity_id
_entity_poly.type
_entity_poly.pdbx_seq_one_letter_code
_entity_poly.pdbx_strand_id
1 'polypeptide(L)' 'ILNEGALHACEVSASQLQEVLDHEARELQRREQAYRVGRAPLQLKDQTVILIDDGMATGASMMAAVHAVRTHSPARIVVA' A
#
# COMPACT_ATOMS: atom_id res chain seq x y z
N ILE A 1 0.59 -1.43 7.47
CA ILE A 1 -0.57 -1.03 8.32
C ILE A 1 -1.29 -2.31 8.67
N LEU A 2 -1.46 -2.63 9.95
CA LEU A 2 -2.19 -3.80 10.41
C LEU A 2 -3.44 -3.36 11.16
N ASN A 3 -4.52 -4.12 11.05
CA ASN A 3 -5.72 -3.93 11.86
C ASN A 3 -5.65 -4.81 13.10
N GLU A 4 -5.02 -4.31 14.16
CA GLU A 4 -4.80 -5.04 15.42
C GLU A 4 -6.11 -5.54 16.05
N GLY A 5 -7.19 -4.76 15.96
CA GLY A 5 -8.49 -5.16 16.50
C GLY A 5 -9.08 -6.37 15.77
N ALA A 6 -8.95 -6.42 14.44
CA ALA A 6 -9.39 -7.56 13.65
C ALA A 6 -8.51 -8.80 13.88
N LEU A 7 -7.19 -8.62 14.00
CA LEU A 7 -6.27 -9.72 14.31
C LEU A 7 -6.61 -10.37 15.66
N HIS A 8 -6.90 -9.56 16.67
CA HIS A 8 -7.30 -10.06 17.99
C HIS A 8 -8.69 -10.71 17.97
N ALA A 9 -9.68 -10.08 17.32
CA ALA A 9 -11.04 -10.60 17.26
C ALA A 9 -11.16 -11.96 16.54
N CYS A 10 -10.26 -12.21 15.58
CA CYS A 10 -10.21 -13.44 14.80
C CYS A 10 -9.15 -14.44 15.31
N GLU A 11 -8.51 -14.17 16.46
CA GLU A 11 -7.45 -15.01 17.05
C GLU A 11 -6.34 -15.40 16.06
N VAL A 12 -5.95 -14.46 15.18
CA VAL A 12 -4.95 -14.72 14.14
C VAL A 12 -3.59 -14.92 14.79
N SER A 13 -2.98 -16.07 14.53
CA SER A 13 -1.65 -16.38 15.06
C SER A 13 -0.57 -15.62 14.31
N ALA A 14 0.58 -15.43 14.96
CA ALA A 14 1.75 -14.80 14.32
C ALA A 14 2.23 -15.58 13.09
N SER A 15 2.13 -16.91 13.10
CA SER A 15 2.51 -17.73 11.95
C SER A 15 1.55 -17.56 10.77
N GLN A 16 0.23 -17.51 11.02
CA GLN A 16 -0.77 -17.25 9.99
C GLN A 16 -0.59 -15.86 9.39
N LEU A 17 -0.32 -14.85 10.23
CA LEU A 17 -0.02 -13.50 9.75
C LEU A 17 1.23 -13.49 8.87
N GLN A 18 2.30 -14.17 9.30
CA GLN A 18 3.56 -14.20 8.54
C GLN A 18 3.39 -14.87 7.17
N GLU A 19 2.64 -15.98 7.09
CA GLU A 19 2.36 -16.66 5.83
C GLU A 19 1.65 -15.73 4.82
N VAL A 20 0.67 -14.96 5.29
CA VAL A 20 -0.02 -13.97 4.45
C VAL A 20 0.92 -12.84 4.04
N LEU A 21 1.73 -12.31 4.97
CA LEU A 21 2.69 -11.25 4.65
C LEU A 21 3.69 -11.70 3.57
N ASP A 22 4.20 -12.92 3.67
CA ASP A 22 5.15 -13.47 2.69
C ASP A 22 4.49 -13.72 1.32
N HIS A 23 3.21 -14.08 1.30
CA HIS A 23 2.45 -14.19 0.07
C HIS A 23 2.22 -12.82 -0.59
N GLU A 24 1.71 -11.86 0.18
CA GLU A 24 1.40 -10.51 -0.32
C GLU A 24 2.65 -9.76 -0.76
N ALA A 25 3.79 -9.94 -0.08
CA ALA A 25 5.06 -9.35 -0.49
C ALA A 25 5.53 -9.86 -1.87
N ARG A 26 5.36 -11.17 -2.13
CA ARG A 26 5.68 -11.76 -3.44
C ARG A 26 4.74 -11.24 -4.53
N GLU A 27 3.45 -11.12 -4.22
CA GLU A 27 2.48 -10.58 -5.17
C GLU A 27 2.74 -9.09 -5.47
N LEU A 28 3.10 -8.30 -4.45
CA LEU A 28 3.48 -6.91 -4.63
C LEU A 28 4.68 -6.76 -5.58
N GLN A 29 5.73 -7.57 -5.37
CA GLN A 29 6.90 -7.58 -6.24
C GLN A 29 6.55 -7.98 -7.69
N ARG A 30 5.71 -9.02 -7.86
CA ARG A 30 5.24 -9.47 -9.17
C ARG A 30 4.48 -8.36 -9.90
N ARG A 31 3.57 -7.66 -9.20
CA ARG A 31 2.80 -6.54 -9.76
C ARG A 31 3.68 -5.35 -10.10
N GLU A 32 4.63 -5.00 -9.23
CA GLU A 32 5.57 -3.92 -9.51
C GLU A 32 6.34 -4.17 -10.81
N GLN A 33 6.84 -5.40 -10.99
CA GLN A 33 7.56 -5.75 -12.22
C GLN A 33 6.66 -5.71 -13.46
N ALA A 34 5.43 -6.22 -13.35
CA ALA A 34 4.47 -6.23 -14.44
C ALA A 34 4.00 -4.81 -14.85
N TYR A 35 3.81 -3.91 -13.88
CA TYR A 35 3.27 -2.57 -14.13
C TYR A 35 4.35 -1.55 -14.46
N ARG A 36 5.50 -1.61 -13.80
CA ARG A 36 6.59 -0.67 -14.06
C ARG A 36 7.42 -1.06 -15.28
N VAL A 37 7.52 -2.35 -15.61
CA VAL A 37 8.33 -2.86 -16.74
C VAL A 37 9.75 -2.27 -16.72
N GLY A 38 10.38 -2.25 -15.54
CA GLY A 38 11.73 -1.70 -15.35
C GLY A 38 11.84 -0.17 -15.30
N ARG A 39 10.73 0.58 -15.37
CA ARG A 39 10.74 2.03 -15.17
C ARG A 39 11.25 2.37 -13.77
N ALA A 40 12.21 3.28 -13.72
CA ALA A 40 12.80 3.80 -12.48
C ALA A 40 11.72 4.34 -11.52
N PRO A 41 11.95 4.31 -10.19
CA PRO A 41 11.10 4.95 -9.17
C PRO A 41 10.65 6.36 -9.55
N LEU A 42 9.43 6.73 -9.17
CA LEU A 42 8.92 8.08 -9.43
C LEU A 42 9.59 9.08 -8.47
N GLN A 43 9.97 10.23 -8.98
CA GLN A 43 10.44 11.35 -8.15
C GLN A 43 9.22 12.16 -7.68
N LEU A 44 8.79 11.91 -6.45
CA LEU A 44 7.56 12.52 -5.90
C LEU A 44 7.83 13.75 -5.03
N LYS A 45 9.10 14.04 -4.70
CA LYS A 45 9.45 15.15 -3.83
C LYS A 45 8.95 16.48 -4.38
N ASP A 46 8.32 17.26 -3.53
CA ASP A 46 7.75 18.58 -3.84
C ASP A 46 6.69 18.56 -4.97
N GLN A 47 6.22 17.38 -5.40
CA GLN A 47 5.17 17.25 -6.41
C GLN A 47 3.78 17.21 -5.77
N THR A 48 2.76 17.58 -6.55
CA THR A 48 1.36 17.25 -6.22
C THR A 48 1.04 15.88 -6.77
N VAL A 49 0.67 14.94 -5.89
CA VAL A 49 0.32 13.56 -6.24
C VAL A 49 -1.18 13.39 -6.14
N ILE A 50 -1.80 12.82 -7.18
CA ILE A 50 -3.21 12.44 -7.19
C ILE A 50 -3.28 10.91 -7.12
N LEU A 51 -3.87 10.39 -6.07
CA LEU A 51 -4.15 8.97 -5.88
C LEU A 51 -5.58 8.69 -6.29
N ILE A 52 -5.75 7.78 -7.25
CA ILE A 52 -7.05 7.38 -7.80
C ILE A 52 -7.27 5.91 -7.47
N ASP A 53 -8.49 5.57 -7.05
CA ASP A 53 -8.94 4.18 -6.86
C ASP A 53 -10.29 4.01 -7.55
N ASP A 54 -10.59 2.82 -8.07
CA ASP A 54 -11.83 2.55 -8.80
C ASP A 54 -13.02 2.28 -7.87
N GLY A 55 -12.78 2.18 -6.56
CA GLY A 55 -13.81 2.25 -5.52
C GLY A 55 -13.23 2.16 -4.10
N MET A 56 -13.93 2.72 -3.09
CA MET A 56 -13.52 2.60 -1.69
C MET A 56 -14.51 1.74 -0.89
N ALA A 57 -14.14 0.49 -0.62
CA ALA A 57 -14.91 -0.38 0.27
C ALA A 57 -14.70 -0.02 1.76
N THR A 58 -13.44 0.09 2.19
CA THR A 58 -13.06 0.37 3.60
C THR A 58 -12.00 1.47 3.74
N GLY A 59 -11.48 1.99 2.62
CA GLY A 59 -10.41 2.99 2.59
C GLY A 59 -9.03 2.49 3.05
N ALA A 60 -8.89 1.24 3.49
CA ALA A 60 -7.61 0.70 3.98
C ALA A 60 -6.50 0.73 2.92
N SER A 61 -6.82 0.35 1.67
CA SER A 61 -5.91 0.41 0.52
C SER A 61 -5.43 1.84 0.25
N MET A 62 -6.36 2.81 0.24
CA MET A 62 -6.04 4.22 0.04
C MET A 62 -5.14 4.76 1.17
N MET A 63 -5.41 4.39 2.42
CA MET A 63 -4.57 4.78 3.56
C MET A 63 -3.15 4.21 3.48
N ALA A 64 -2.99 2.98 2.98
CA ALA A 64 -1.68 2.40 2.70
C ALA A 64 -0.95 3.18 1.58
N ALA A 65 -1.65 3.53 0.50
CA ALA A 65 -1.09 4.32 -0.61
C ALA A 65 -0.64 5.72 -0.14
N VAL A 66 -1.47 6.43 0.63
CA VAL A 66 -1.12 7.73 1.21
C VAL A 66 0.12 7.63 2.09
N HIS A 67 0.22 6.62 2.96
CA HIS A 67 1.42 6.42 3.78
C HIS A 67 2.67 6.17 2.93
N ALA A 68 2.57 5.31 1.91
CA ALA A 68 3.69 5.01 1.02
C ALA A 68 4.15 6.24 0.22
N VAL A 69 3.23 7.11 -0.22
CA VAL A 69 3.57 8.33 -0.94
C VAL A 69 4.19 9.38 -0.02
N ARG A 70 3.71 9.52 1.23
CA ARG A 70 4.22 10.50 2.20
C ARG A 70 5.72 10.33 2.50
N THR A 71 6.26 9.11 2.46
CA THR A 71 7.69 8.86 2.70
C THR A 71 8.60 9.52 1.65
N HIS A 72 8.05 9.92 0.51
CA HIS A 72 8.77 10.60 -0.57
C HIS A 72 8.68 12.14 -0.50
N SER A 73 8.08 12.69 0.55
CA SER A 73 7.95 14.14 0.79
C SER A 73 7.32 14.93 -0.37
N PRO A 74 6.11 14.58 -0.84
CA PRO A 74 5.38 15.37 -1.83
C PRO A 74 4.94 16.71 -1.25
N ALA A 75 4.69 17.69 -2.13
CA ALA A 75 4.12 18.97 -1.72
C ALA A 75 2.64 18.84 -1.31
N ARG A 76 1.90 17.94 -1.98
CA ARG A 76 0.48 17.69 -1.72
C ARG A 76 0.08 16.28 -2.17
N ILE A 77 -0.86 15.67 -1.45
CA ILE A 77 -1.53 14.43 -1.85
C ILE A 77 -3.03 14.72 -1.94
N VAL A 78 -3.64 14.35 -3.06
CA VAL A 78 -5.09 14.43 -3.30
C VAL A 78 -5.61 13.01 -3.53
N VAL A 79 -6.75 12.66 -2.94
CA VAL A 79 -7.46 11.42 -3.19
C VAL A 79 -8.70 11.76 -4.01
N ALA A 80 -8.96 11.02 -5.10
CA ALA A 80 -10.09 11.27 -6.00
C ALA A 80 -10.70 9.96 -6.53
#